data_AF-A0A8S3S6C4-F1
#
_entry.id   AF-A0A8S3S6C4-F1
#
_cell.length_a   1.000
_cell.length_b   1.000
_cell.length_c   1.000
_cell.angle_alpha   90.00
_cell.angle_beta   90.00
_cell.angle_gamma   90.00
#
_symmetry.space_group_name_H-M   'P 1'
#
loop_
_entity.id
_entity.type
_entity.pdbx_description
1 polymer ?
#
loop_
_entity_poly.entity_id
_entity_poly.type
_entity_poly.pdbx_seq_one_letter_code
_entity_poly.pdbx_strand_id
1 'polypeptide(L)'
;MSGLRKAKKYDWKDSNMALFGSDTEKNVKVKESALTEPAWKNAGKDVGLQIWRIVKFKVTNWAKDEYGSFYNGDSYIILNTYKNKDSDKLLYDVHFWIGKYSTQDEYGTAAYKTVELDTLLDGVPIQHREVQSNESSMFKGYFPSITLMEGGAETGFRSAQKQAEIKRLLHFRDEKFKAMQYLQDLKSKRSGKASVETLDEVDTPDTHKFYSYLDQDDEEDDDDETYEAQKFRKTLHRLSNESGELQFSLVSDGTVTRNDFKSQDVFIFDTQERYLYG
;
A
#
# COMPACT_ATOMS: atom_id res chain seq x y z
N MET A 1 46.03 -12.83 -11.27
CA MET A 1 44.85 -13.57 -11.80
C MET A 1 43.59 -12.86 -11.33
N SER A 2 42.97 -12.05 -12.21
CA SER A 2 41.70 -11.37 -11.90
C SER A 2 40.54 -12.23 -12.38
N GLY A 3 39.80 -12.82 -11.44
CA GLY A 3 38.64 -13.66 -11.75
C GLY A 3 37.38 -12.81 -11.89
N LEU A 4 36.95 -12.56 -13.11
CA LEU A 4 35.62 -11.99 -13.40
C LEU A 4 34.53 -12.94 -12.87
N ARG A 5 33.94 -12.60 -11.71
CA ARG A 5 32.69 -13.24 -11.27
C ARG A 5 31.56 -12.73 -12.16
N LYS A 6 31.08 -13.58 -13.08
CA LYS A 6 29.88 -13.30 -13.88
C LYS A 6 28.68 -13.10 -12.95
N ALA A 7 27.86 -12.09 -13.24
CA ALA A 7 26.64 -11.80 -12.51
C ALA A 7 25.70 -13.02 -12.52
N LYS A 8 25.11 -13.35 -11.36
CA LYS A 8 24.17 -14.45 -11.21
C LYS A 8 22.92 -14.11 -12.04
N LYS A 9 22.68 -14.87 -13.11
CA LYS A 9 21.51 -14.70 -13.98
C LYS A 9 20.33 -15.31 -13.23
N TYR A 10 19.45 -14.45 -12.71
CA TYR A 10 18.22 -14.92 -12.06
C TYR A 10 17.22 -15.29 -13.16
N ASP A 11 16.83 -16.57 -13.21
CA ASP A 11 15.67 -16.99 -13.98
C ASP A 11 14.43 -16.76 -13.11
N TRP A 12 13.40 -16.12 -13.66
CA TRP A 12 12.14 -15.95 -12.94
C TRP A 12 11.47 -17.30 -12.66
N LYS A 13 11.87 -18.35 -13.38
CA LYS A 13 11.50 -19.75 -13.12
C LYS A 13 12.11 -20.32 -11.83
N ASP A 14 13.12 -19.67 -11.25
CA ASP A 14 13.66 -20.00 -9.93
C ASP A 14 12.95 -19.24 -8.80
N SER A 15 11.93 -18.44 -9.13
CA SER A 15 11.05 -17.80 -8.15
C SER A 15 9.91 -18.74 -7.75
N ASN A 16 9.34 -18.54 -6.56
CA ASN A 16 8.07 -19.15 -6.11
C ASN A 16 6.86 -18.81 -7.02
N MET A 17 7.08 -18.12 -8.13
CA MET A 17 6.08 -17.71 -9.14
C MET A 17 6.12 -18.54 -10.42
N ALA A 18 7.04 -19.50 -10.56
CA ALA A 18 7.27 -20.23 -11.82
C ALA A 18 6.06 -21.05 -12.31
N LEU A 19 5.12 -21.36 -11.41
CA LEU A 19 3.93 -22.17 -11.69
C LEU A 19 2.63 -21.37 -11.65
N PHE A 20 2.71 -20.03 -11.50
CA PHE A 20 1.55 -19.15 -11.35
C PHE A 20 0.62 -19.27 -12.55
N GLY A 21 -0.54 -19.89 -12.34
CA GLY A 21 -1.58 -20.08 -13.37
C GLY A 21 -1.48 -21.37 -14.19
N SER A 22 -0.53 -22.27 -13.88
CA SER A 22 -0.49 -23.61 -14.47
C SER A 22 -1.67 -24.47 -14.02
N ASP A 23 -2.12 -25.40 -14.87
CA ASP A 23 -3.21 -26.33 -14.53
C ASP A 23 -2.87 -27.18 -13.30
N THR A 24 -1.59 -27.49 -13.09
CA THR A 24 -1.08 -28.15 -11.88
C THR A 24 -1.26 -27.32 -10.61
N GLU A 25 -1.01 -26.02 -10.64
CA GLU A 25 -1.19 -25.19 -9.43
C GLU A 25 -2.68 -24.95 -9.12
N LYS A 26 -3.48 -24.70 -10.17
CA LYS A 26 -4.95 -24.60 -10.04
C LYS A 26 -5.52 -25.88 -9.45
N ASN A 27 -5.12 -27.04 -9.97
CA ASN A 27 -5.65 -28.32 -9.52
C ASN A 27 -5.12 -28.75 -8.15
N VAL A 28 -3.86 -28.46 -7.78
CA VAL A 28 -3.34 -28.88 -6.48
C VAL A 28 -3.79 -27.92 -5.38
N LYS A 29 -3.58 -26.61 -5.52
CA LYS A 29 -3.90 -25.66 -4.44
C LYS A 29 -5.39 -25.45 -4.24
N VAL A 30 -6.16 -25.33 -5.34
CA VAL A 30 -7.59 -25.02 -5.22
C VAL A 30 -8.39 -26.29 -4.90
N LYS A 31 -8.05 -27.44 -5.48
CA LYS A 31 -8.76 -28.70 -5.17
C LYS A 31 -8.44 -29.22 -3.77
N GLU A 32 -7.18 -29.14 -3.31
CA GLU A 32 -6.85 -29.50 -1.92
C GLU A 32 -7.51 -28.53 -0.93
N SER A 33 -7.46 -27.21 -1.19
CA SER A 33 -8.15 -26.22 -0.35
C SER A 33 -9.66 -26.49 -0.28
N ALA A 34 -10.29 -26.75 -1.44
CA ALA A 34 -11.72 -27.05 -1.52
C ALA A 34 -12.09 -28.32 -0.75
N LEU A 35 -11.26 -29.36 -0.81
CA LEU A 35 -11.47 -30.61 -0.07
C LEU A 35 -11.30 -30.43 1.45
N THR A 36 -10.46 -29.48 1.87
CA THR A 36 -10.26 -29.17 3.30
C THR A 36 -11.33 -28.28 3.90
N GLU A 37 -12.02 -27.47 3.09
CA GLU A 37 -13.08 -26.58 3.57
C GLU A 37 -14.31 -27.39 4.06
N PRO A 38 -14.68 -27.30 5.34
CA PRO A 38 -15.78 -28.08 5.90
C PRO A 38 -17.14 -27.76 5.25
N ALA A 39 -17.33 -26.54 4.74
CA ALA A 39 -18.57 -26.14 4.09
C ALA A 39 -18.85 -26.92 2.80
N TRP A 40 -17.82 -27.41 2.12
CA TRP A 40 -17.96 -28.06 0.81
C TRP A 40 -18.17 -29.58 0.85
N LYS A 41 -18.04 -30.23 2.01
CA LYS A 41 -18.08 -31.70 2.12
C LYS A 41 -19.33 -32.36 1.53
N ASN A 42 -20.45 -31.64 1.47
CA ASN A 42 -21.72 -32.10 0.91
C ASN A 42 -22.29 -31.15 -0.16
N ALA A 43 -21.46 -30.27 -0.72
CA ALA A 43 -21.89 -29.37 -1.77
C ALA A 43 -22.14 -30.16 -3.08
N GLY A 44 -23.29 -29.96 -3.72
CA GLY A 44 -23.58 -30.51 -5.04
C GLY A 44 -23.83 -32.02 -5.12
N LYS A 45 -24.02 -32.71 -3.99
CA LYS A 45 -24.29 -34.17 -3.99
C LYS A 45 -25.74 -34.52 -4.34
N ASP A 46 -26.68 -33.73 -3.81
CA ASP A 46 -28.12 -33.95 -3.97
C ASP A 46 -28.74 -32.79 -4.75
N VAL A 47 -29.82 -33.10 -5.49
CA VAL A 47 -30.61 -32.07 -6.20
C VAL A 47 -31.27 -31.16 -5.18
N GLY A 48 -31.06 -29.85 -5.34
CA GLY A 48 -31.61 -28.84 -4.45
C GLY A 48 -30.76 -27.59 -4.36
N LEU A 49 -31.20 -26.68 -3.49
CA LEU A 49 -30.55 -25.41 -3.20
C LEU A 49 -29.72 -25.52 -1.92
N GLN A 50 -28.51 -24.98 -1.95
CA GLN A 50 -27.64 -24.85 -0.79
C GLN A 50 -27.17 -23.41 -0.69
N ILE A 51 -27.25 -22.83 0.50
CA ILE A 51 -26.86 -21.43 0.74
C ILE A 51 -25.85 -21.37 1.87
N TRP A 52 -24.83 -20.54 1.67
CA TRP A 52 -23.81 -20.22 2.65
C TRP A 52 -23.69 -18.71 2.82
N ARG A 53 -23.47 -18.28 4.06
CA ARG A 53 -23.17 -16.89 4.43
C ARG A 53 -21.68 -16.74 4.69
N ILE A 54 -21.09 -15.65 4.20
CA ILE A 54 -19.70 -15.31 4.50
C ILE A 54 -19.64 -14.52 5.80
N VAL A 55 -18.86 -15.01 6.77
CA VAL A 55 -18.66 -14.34 8.06
C VAL A 55 -17.16 -14.38 8.40
N LYS A 56 -16.51 -13.22 8.48
CA LYS A 56 -15.09 -13.08 8.87
C LYS A 56 -14.16 -14.05 8.10
N PHE A 57 -14.20 -14.01 6.78
CA PHE A 57 -13.47 -14.88 5.83
C PHE A 57 -13.85 -16.37 5.84
N LYS A 58 -14.92 -16.77 6.54
CA LYS A 58 -15.36 -18.18 6.61
C LYS A 58 -16.69 -18.39 5.90
N VAL A 59 -16.82 -19.55 5.27
CA VAL A 59 -18.07 -20.01 4.65
C VAL A 59 -18.89 -20.72 5.71
N THR A 60 -20.05 -20.17 6.08
CA THR A 60 -20.93 -20.73 7.10
C THR A 60 -22.25 -21.18 6.48
N ASN A 61 -22.77 -22.33 6.89
CA ASN A 61 -24.07 -22.80 6.37
C ASN A 61 -25.18 -21.83 6.77
N TRP A 62 -26.04 -21.49 5.83
CA TRP A 62 -27.26 -20.73 6.09
C TRP A 62 -28.38 -21.69 6.48
N ALA A 63 -29.19 -21.32 7.48
CA ALA A 63 -30.29 -22.17 7.95
C ALA A 63 -31.33 -22.35 6.84
N LYS A 64 -31.79 -23.58 6.61
CA LYS A 64 -32.76 -23.90 5.55
C LYS A 64 -34.08 -23.15 5.70
N ASP A 65 -34.47 -22.87 6.94
CA ASP A 65 -35.69 -22.11 7.26
C ASP A 65 -35.57 -20.62 6.92
N GLU A 66 -34.34 -20.11 6.75
CA GLU A 66 -34.04 -18.73 6.40
C GLU A 66 -33.74 -18.55 4.91
N TYR A 67 -33.95 -19.59 4.08
CA TYR A 67 -33.72 -19.51 2.64
C TYR A 67 -34.67 -18.48 2.00
N GLY A 68 -34.08 -17.51 1.32
CA GLY A 68 -34.79 -16.35 0.78
C GLY A 68 -34.69 -15.10 1.65
N SER A 69 -34.17 -15.20 2.88
CA SER A 69 -33.87 -14.03 3.73
C SER A 69 -32.36 -13.74 3.68
N PHE A 70 -32.00 -12.52 3.27
CA PHE A 70 -30.60 -12.09 3.13
C PHE A 70 -30.34 -10.79 3.87
N TYR A 71 -29.24 -10.73 4.62
CA TYR A 71 -28.75 -9.48 5.21
C TYR A 71 -28.11 -8.59 4.15
N ASN A 72 -28.51 -7.31 4.11
CA ASN A 72 -28.00 -6.33 3.16
C ASN A 72 -26.53 -5.92 3.42
N GLY A 73 -26.00 -6.22 4.61
CA GLY A 73 -24.61 -6.01 5.00
C GLY A 73 -23.67 -7.17 4.70
N ASP A 74 -24.14 -8.26 4.08
CA ASP A 74 -23.33 -9.47 3.91
C ASP A 74 -23.25 -9.95 2.47
N SER A 75 -22.38 -10.94 2.26
CA SER A 75 -22.28 -11.70 1.02
C SER A 75 -22.63 -13.17 1.24
N TYR A 76 -23.27 -13.77 0.23
CA TYR A 76 -23.75 -15.16 0.27
C TYR A 76 -23.30 -15.93 -0.96
N ILE A 77 -23.13 -17.24 -0.83
CA ILE A 77 -22.91 -18.17 -1.93
C ILE A 77 -24.12 -19.11 -1.98
N ILE A 78 -24.69 -19.28 -3.16
CA ILE A 78 -25.86 -20.10 -3.41
C ILE A 78 -25.49 -21.09 -4.51
N LEU A 79 -25.64 -22.38 -4.24
CA LEU A 79 -25.48 -23.46 -5.22
C LEU A 79 -26.85 -24.07 -5.50
N ASN A 80 -27.27 -24.00 -6.76
CA ASN A 80 -28.42 -24.73 -7.25
C ASN A 80 -27.94 -25.97 -8.01
N THR A 81 -28.34 -27.15 -7.53
CA THR A 81 -28.02 -28.43 -8.16
C THR A 81 -29.27 -29.00 -8.79
N TYR A 82 -29.24 -29.25 -10.11
CA TYR A 82 -30.40 -29.74 -10.87
C TYR A 82 -30.00 -30.83 -11.85
N LYS A 83 -30.99 -31.63 -12.27
CA LYS A 83 -30.82 -32.66 -13.30
C LYS A 83 -31.65 -32.30 -14.52
N ASN A 84 -31.11 -32.56 -15.71
CA ASN A 84 -31.88 -32.45 -16.93
C ASN A 84 -32.71 -33.73 -17.15
N LYS A 85 -33.88 -33.63 -17.78
CA LYS A 85 -34.77 -34.79 -18.01
C LYS A 85 -34.14 -35.85 -18.92
N ASP A 86 -33.20 -35.44 -19.77
CA ASP A 86 -32.57 -36.29 -20.79
C ASP A 86 -31.19 -36.84 -20.39
N SER A 87 -30.65 -36.44 -19.22
CA SER A 87 -29.30 -36.81 -18.80
C SER A 87 -29.23 -36.96 -17.29
N ASP A 88 -28.64 -38.07 -16.83
CA ASP A 88 -28.45 -38.33 -15.40
C ASP A 88 -27.31 -37.52 -14.76
N LYS A 89 -26.65 -36.67 -15.57
CA LYS A 89 -25.61 -35.75 -15.10
C LYS A 89 -26.22 -34.61 -14.28
N LEU A 90 -25.63 -34.36 -13.12
CA LEU A 90 -25.92 -33.19 -12.30
C LEU A 90 -25.33 -31.94 -12.97
N LEU A 91 -26.15 -30.91 -13.08
CA LEU A 91 -25.77 -29.57 -13.50
C LEU A 91 -25.86 -28.63 -12.30
N TYR A 92 -25.06 -27.58 -12.35
CA TYR A 92 -24.85 -26.68 -11.23
C TYR A 92 -24.88 -25.24 -11.69
N ASP A 93 -25.62 -24.40 -10.96
CA ASP A 93 -25.52 -22.95 -11.05
C ASP A 93 -25.03 -22.43 -9.69
N VAL A 94 -23.90 -21.71 -9.69
CA VAL A 94 -23.35 -21.08 -8.49
C VAL A 94 -23.56 -19.58 -8.59
N HIS A 95 -24.31 -19.02 -7.66
CA HIS A 95 -24.56 -17.60 -7.55
C HIS A 95 -23.83 -17.07 -6.32
N PHE A 96 -23.10 -15.96 -6.46
CA PHE A 96 -22.64 -15.20 -5.29
C PHE A 96 -23.41 -13.89 -5.23
N TRP A 97 -24.14 -13.70 -4.13
CA TRP A 97 -24.95 -12.53 -3.89
C TRP A 97 -24.20 -11.53 -3.01
N ILE A 98 -24.22 -10.26 -3.41
CA ILE A 98 -23.54 -9.16 -2.72
C ILE A 98 -24.56 -8.16 -2.20
N GLY A 99 -24.61 -8.01 -0.88
CA GLY A 99 -25.41 -7.00 -0.21
C GLY A 99 -24.89 -5.59 -0.48
N LYS A 100 -25.80 -4.61 -0.48
CA LYS A 100 -25.52 -3.19 -0.72
C LYS A 100 -24.51 -2.60 0.27
N TYR A 101 -24.50 -3.09 1.51
CA TYR A 101 -23.62 -2.66 2.58
C TYR A 101 -22.53 -3.69 2.90
N SER A 102 -22.35 -4.70 2.05
CA SER A 102 -21.32 -5.71 2.27
C SER A 102 -19.91 -5.16 2.12
N THR A 103 -19.03 -5.64 2.99
CA THR A 103 -17.66 -5.16 3.12
C THR A 103 -16.73 -5.83 2.11
N GLN A 104 -15.57 -5.22 1.85
CA GLN A 104 -14.66 -5.67 0.79
C GLN A 104 -14.11 -7.07 1.00
N ASP A 105 -13.84 -7.43 2.25
CA ASP A 105 -13.42 -8.78 2.61
C ASP A 105 -14.51 -9.80 2.32
N GLU A 106 -15.77 -9.48 2.58
CA GLU A 106 -16.88 -10.42 2.42
C GLU A 106 -17.16 -10.73 0.96
N TYR A 107 -17.38 -9.71 0.12
CA TYR A 107 -17.65 -9.97 -1.30
C TYR A 107 -16.42 -10.52 -2.03
N GLY A 108 -15.21 -10.13 -1.61
CA GLY A 108 -13.97 -10.69 -2.12
C GLY A 108 -13.80 -12.16 -1.75
N THR A 109 -14.14 -12.52 -0.50
CA THR A 109 -14.18 -13.90 -0.04
C THR A 109 -15.24 -14.70 -0.79
N ALA A 110 -16.44 -14.16 -0.98
CA ALA A 110 -17.52 -14.83 -1.71
C ALA A 110 -17.11 -15.18 -3.15
N ALA A 111 -16.50 -14.23 -3.86
CA ALA A 111 -15.99 -14.44 -5.21
C ALA A 111 -14.87 -15.50 -5.24
N TYR A 112 -13.88 -15.39 -4.35
CA TYR A 112 -12.79 -16.36 -4.26
C TYR A 112 -13.29 -17.78 -3.94
N LYS A 113 -14.20 -17.90 -2.97
CA LYS A 113 -14.81 -19.16 -2.55
C LYS A 113 -15.73 -19.77 -3.60
N THR A 114 -16.33 -18.96 -4.46
CA THR A 114 -17.09 -19.44 -5.63
C THR A 114 -16.19 -20.13 -6.64
N VAL A 115 -15.00 -19.59 -6.92
CA VAL A 115 -14.00 -20.23 -7.80
C VAL A 115 -13.48 -21.54 -7.20
N GLU A 116 -13.32 -21.57 -5.87
CA GLU A 116 -12.96 -22.80 -5.15
C GLU A 116 -14.03 -23.89 -5.30
N LEU A 117 -15.30 -23.54 -5.14
CA LEU A 117 -16.43 -24.45 -5.33
C LEU A 117 -16.55 -24.93 -6.79
N ASP A 118 -16.36 -24.03 -7.75
CA ASP A 118 -16.36 -24.37 -9.18
C ASP A 118 -15.30 -25.42 -9.51
N THR A 119 -14.09 -25.25 -8.98
CA THR A 119 -12.99 -26.20 -9.15
C THR A 119 -13.28 -27.55 -8.48
N LEU A 120 -13.97 -27.56 -7.34
CA LEU A 120 -14.40 -28.79 -6.66
C LEU A 120 -15.37 -29.61 -7.51
N LEU A 121 -16.25 -28.92 -8.24
CA LEU A 121 -17.24 -29.51 -9.15
C LEU A 121 -16.68 -29.66 -10.57
N ASP A 122 -15.35 -29.76 -10.70
CA ASP A 122 -14.59 -29.97 -11.93
C ASP A 122 -14.89 -28.95 -13.05
N GLY A 123 -15.23 -27.71 -12.69
CA GLY A 123 -15.51 -26.61 -13.63
C GLY A 123 -16.81 -26.78 -14.43
N VAL A 124 -17.70 -27.66 -13.99
CA VAL A 124 -19.05 -27.84 -14.55
C VAL A 124 -20.00 -26.69 -14.21
N PRO A 125 -19.97 -26.09 -13.00
CA PRO A 125 -20.91 -25.03 -12.65
C PRO A 125 -20.85 -23.76 -13.49
N ILE A 126 -22.00 -23.12 -13.68
CA ILE A 126 -22.09 -21.77 -14.24
C ILE A 126 -22.05 -20.76 -13.09
N GLN A 127 -21.11 -19.82 -13.15
CA GLN A 127 -20.95 -18.80 -12.12
C GLN A 127 -21.76 -17.53 -12.45
N HIS A 128 -22.58 -17.08 -11.50
CA HIS A 128 -23.44 -15.91 -11.62
C HIS A 128 -23.12 -14.90 -10.53
N ARG A 129 -22.97 -13.63 -10.92
CA ARG A 129 -22.78 -12.52 -9.97
C ARG A 129 -24.11 -11.83 -9.72
N GLU A 130 -24.62 -11.95 -8.50
CA GLU A 130 -25.87 -11.33 -8.10
C GLU A 130 -25.59 -10.13 -7.20
N VAL A 131 -26.21 -8.98 -7.50
CA VAL A 131 -26.07 -7.76 -6.71
C VAL A 131 -27.43 -7.39 -6.18
N GLN A 132 -27.50 -6.97 -4.91
CA GLN A 132 -28.74 -6.50 -4.30
C GLN A 132 -29.47 -5.49 -5.23
N SER A 133 -30.76 -5.74 -5.43
CA SER A 133 -31.66 -4.96 -6.30
C SER A 133 -31.43 -5.09 -7.82
N ASN A 134 -30.41 -5.85 -8.25
CA ASN A 134 -30.13 -6.15 -9.66
C ASN A 134 -29.95 -7.65 -9.89
N GLU A 135 -30.69 -8.48 -9.16
CA GLU A 135 -30.59 -9.94 -9.26
C GLU A 135 -31.24 -10.46 -10.55
N SER A 136 -30.63 -11.51 -11.09
CA SER A 136 -31.10 -12.21 -12.29
C SER A 136 -32.50 -12.80 -12.09
N SER A 137 -33.24 -12.96 -13.18
CA SER A 137 -34.55 -13.63 -13.17
C SER A 137 -34.44 -15.09 -12.71
N MET A 138 -33.32 -15.75 -13.03
CA MET A 138 -33.02 -17.11 -12.58
C MET A 138 -32.89 -17.18 -11.06
N PHE A 139 -32.09 -16.28 -10.46
CA PHE A 139 -31.92 -16.22 -9.01
C PHE A 139 -33.24 -15.95 -8.28
N LYS A 140 -34.03 -14.99 -8.79
CA LYS A 140 -35.37 -14.69 -8.26
C LYS A 140 -36.32 -15.89 -8.38
N GLY A 141 -36.13 -16.76 -9.37
CA GLY A 141 -36.94 -17.96 -9.57
C GLY A 141 -36.72 -19.05 -8.51
N TYR A 142 -35.61 -19.02 -7.77
CA TYR A 142 -35.33 -20.03 -6.73
C TYR A 142 -36.13 -19.81 -5.45
N PHE A 143 -36.56 -18.58 -5.19
CA PHE A 143 -37.23 -18.20 -3.96
C PHE A 143 -38.66 -17.72 -4.26
N PRO A 144 -39.67 -18.15 -3.49
CA PRO A 144 -41.03 -17.63 -3.65
C PRO A 144 -41.10 -16.13 -3.34
N SER A 145 -40.28 -15.66 -2.40
CA SER A 145 -40.07 -14.24 -2.11
C SER A 145 -38.70 -14.03 -1.48
N ILE A 146 -38.04 -12.92 -1.81
CA ILE A 146 -36.75 -12.53 -1.23
C ILE A 146 -36.99 -11.45 -0.18
N THR A 147 -36.61 -11.73 1.06
CA THR A 147 -36.68 -10.79 2.18
C THR A 147 -35.30 -10.21 2.44
N LEU A 148 -35.21 -8.87 2.49
CA LEU A 148 -33.97 -8.16 2.81
C LEU A 148 -34.00 -7.74 4.27
N MET A 149 -33.01 -8.18 5.03
CA MET A 149 -32.82 -7.84 6.43
C MET A 149 -31.74 -6.77 6.56
N GLU A 150 -31.94 -5.83 7.49
CA GLU A 150 -30.92 -4.83 7.81
C GLU A 150 -29.86 -5.40 8.76
N GLY A 151 -28.62 -4.98 8.57
CA GLY A 151 -27.47 -5.42 9.36
C GLY A 151 -26.61 -6.45 8.63
N GLY A 152 -25.76 -7.14 9.38
CA GLY A 152 -24.79 -8.09 8.82
C GLY A 152 -23.75 -8.53 9.85
N ALA A 153 -22.78 -9.29 9.39
CA ALA A 153 -21.57 -9.61 10.12
C ALA A 153 -20.63 -8.40 10.15
N GLU A 154 -19.78 -8.35 11.18
CA GLU A 154 -18.70 -7.37 11.19
C GLU A 154 -17.60 -7.77 10.20
N THR A 155 -16.98 -6.77 9.55
CA THR A 155 -15.81 -6.98 8.69
C THR A 155 -14.73 -7.81 9.41
N GLY A 156 -14.13 -8.74 8.67
CA GLY A 156 -12.96 -9.49 9.07
C GLY A 156 -11.67 -8.68 9.01
N PHE A 157 -11.66 -7.50 8.38
CA PHE A 157 -10.48 -6.65 8.34
C PHE A 157 -10.20 -5.99 9.69
N ARG A 158 -8.93 -5.94 10.05
CA ARG A 158 -8.45 -5.08 11.14
C ARG A 158 -8.12 -3.71 10.57
N SER A 159 -8.69 -2.65 11.12
CA SER A 159 -8.34 -1.28 10.73
C SER A 159 -6.87 -1.01 11.06
N ALA A 160 -6.06 -0.74 10.05
CA ALA A 160 -4.70 -0.26 10.25
C ALA A 160 -4.75 1.16 10.82
N GLN A 161 -4.37 1.33 12.09
CA GLN A 161 -4.22 2.66 12.66
C GLN A 161 -3.11 3.39 11.89
N LYS A 162 -3.44 4.55 11.31
CA LYS A 162 -2.46 5.46 10.73
C LYS A 162 -1.45 5.79 11.82
N GLN A 163 -0.16 5.52 11.59
CA GLN A 163 0.89 5.85 12.57
C GLN A 163 0.75 7.33 12.95
N ALA A 164 0.59 7.60 14.24
CA ALA A 164 0.52 8.95 14.76
C ALA A 164 1.79 9.73 14.38
N GLU A 165 1.64 11.00 14.01
CA GLU A 165 2.76 11.87 13.68
C GLU A 165 3.56 12.17 14.96
N ILE A 166 4.70 11.50 15.13
CA ILE A 166 5.58 11.69 16.30
C ILE A 166 6.45 12.93 16.08
N LYS A 167 6.19 14.01 16.84
CA LYS A 167 7.01 15.23 16.92
C LYS A 167 8.02 15.11 18.07
N ARG A 168 9.32 15.30 17.80
CA ARG A 168 10.42 15.29 18.79
C ARG A 168 11.56 16.19 18.31
N LEU A 169 12.16 16.96 19.21
CA LEU A 169 13.40 17.71 18.98
C LEU A 169 14.58 16.91 19.55
N LEU A 170 15.68 16.81 18.81
CA LEU A 170 16.90 16.10 19.23
C LEU A 170 18.08 17.06 19.17
N HIS A 171 18.75 17.28 20.31
CA HIS A 171 19.96 18.10 20.41
C HIS A 171 21.20 17.20 20.31
N PHE A 172 22.05 17.45 19.30
CA PHE A 172 23.35 16.81 19.13
C PHE A 172 24.45 17.78 19.59
N ARG A 173 25.17 17.46 20.67
CA ARG A 173 26.23 18.33 21.21
C ARG A 173 27.52 18.35 20.39
N ASP A 174 27.81 17.28 19.64
CA ASP A 174 28.99 17.20 18.77
C ASP A 174 28.70 16.42 17.49
N GLU A 175 29.24 16.94 16.38
CA GLU A 175 29.33 16.35 15.02
C GLU A 175 28.05 16.35 14.16
N LYS A 176 28.02 17.24 13.16
CA LYS A 176 27.06 17.25 12.02
C LYS A 176 26.94 15.88 11.33
N PHE A 177 28.02 15.10 11.31
CA PHE A 177 28.05 13.77 10.71
C PHE A 177 27.17 12.75 11.46
N LYS A 178 27.17 12.78 12.81
CA LYS A 178 26.33 11.91 13.64
C LYS A 178 24.85 12.22 13.47
N ALA A 179 24.50 13.51 13.41
CA ALA A 179 23.14 13.95 13.13
C ALA A 179 22.65 13.45 11.75
N MET A 180 23.47 13.57 10.71
CA MET A 180 23.15 13.06 9.37
C MET A 180 22.98 11.54 9.34
N GLN A 181 23.85 10.79 10.02
CA GLN A 181 23.73 9.33 10.11
C GLN A 181 22.43 8.90 10.80
N TYR A 182 22.05 9.60 11.88
CA TYR A 182 20.79 9.36 12.58
C TYR A 182 19.57 9.68 11.70
N LEU A 183 19.59 10.80 10.97
CA LEU A 183 18.52 11.17 10.05
C LEU A 183 18.35 10.15 8.92
N GLN A 184 19.45 9.59 8.41
CA GLN A 184 19.42 8.53 7.40
C GLN A 184 18.79 7.24 7.94
N ASP A 185 19.14 6.84 9.17
CA ASP A 185 18.54 5.69 9.84
C ASP A 185 17.04 5.93 10.13
N LEU A 186 16.67 7.13 10.57
CA LEU A 186 15.27 7.49 10.82
C LEU A 186 14.44 7.50 9.53
N LYS A 187 15.02 8.00 8.43
CA LYS A 187 14.40 7.92 7.09
C LYS A 187 14.22 6.47 6.65
N SER A 188 15.23 5.62 6.88
CA SER A 188 15.15 4.17 6.60
C SER A 188 14.02 3.50 7.40
N LYS A 189 13.95 3.76 8.72
CA LYS A 189 12.89 3.26 9.62
C LYS A 189 11.49 3.72 9.21
N ARG A 190 11.36 4.88 8.57
CA ARG A 190 10.10 5.41 8.01
C ARG A 190 9.89 5.02 6.54
N SER A 191 10.47 3.90 6.12
CA SER A 191 10.34 3.35 4.76
C SER A 191 10.75 4.33 3.64
N GLY A 192 11.70 5.22 3.92
CA GLY A 192 12.19 6.23 2.98
C GLY A 192 11.24 7.40 2.71
N LYS A 193 10.05 7.42 3.30
CA LYS A 193 8.99 8.41 3.03
C LYS A 193 9.18 9.75 3.76
N ALA A 194 10.13 9.83 4.68
CA ALA A 194 10.45 11.06 5.40
C ALA A 194 11.34 11.98 4.53
N SER A 195 10.96 13.25 4.41
CA SER A 195 11.82 14.31 3.90
C SER A 195 12.79 14.76 4.99
N VAL A 196 14.02 15.09 4.59
CA VAL A 196 15.07 15.63 5.46
C VAL A 196 15.48 16.96 4.85
N GLU A 197 15.53 17.99 5.68
CA GLU A 197 15.91 19.34 5.32
C GLU A 197 16.92 19.83 6.35
N THR A 198 17.96 20.54 5.90
CA THR A 198 18.99 21.14 6.75
C THR A 198 18.69 22.63 6.84
N LEU A 199 18.51 23.12 8.06
CA LEU A 199 18.22 24.53 8.36
C LEU A 199 19.45 25.13 9.04
N ASP A 200 19.91 26.27 8.53
CA ASP A 200 21.00 27.06 9.11
C ASP A 200 20.45 28.44 9.54
N GLU A 201 20.98 29.02 10.61
CA GLU A 201 20.51 30.28 11.22
C GLU A 201 20.51 31.47 10.24
N VAL A 202 21.48 31.51 9.32
CA VAL A 202 21.67 32.63 8.39
C VAL A 202 20.74 32.55 7.17
N ASP A 203 20.48 31.34 6.68
CA ASP A 203 19.81 31.10 5.39
C ASP A 203 18.35 30.64 5.56
N THR A 204 17.88 30.41 6.79
CA THR A 204 16.51 29.95 7.08
C THR A 204 15.62 31.13 7.45
N PRO A 205 14.56 31.44 6.66
CA PRO A 205 13.64 32.50 7.01
C PRO A 205 12.89 32.23 8.33
N ASP A 206 12.63 33.26 9.12
CA ASP A 206 11.87 33.16 10.39
C ASP A 206 10.43 32.63 10.20
N THR A 207 9.92 32.71 8.96
CA THR A 207 8.59 32.15 8.59
C THR A 207 8.62 30.64 8.34
N HIS A 208 9.78 29.98 8.50
CA HIS A 208 9.91 28.55 8.25
C HIS A 208 9.03 27.73 9.19
N LYS A 209 8.38 26.70 8.64
CA LYS A 209 7.43 25.83 9.37
C LYS A 209 8.06 25.19 10.62
N PHE A 210 9.38 25.01 10.65
CA PHE A 210 10.13 24.53 11.81
C PHE A 210 9.82 25.37 13.07
N TYR A 211 9.88 26.69 12.96
CA TYR A 211 9.68 27.60 14.09
C TYR A 211 8.24 27.57 14.61
N SER A 212 7.24 27.25 13.78
CA SER A 212 5.85 27.06 14.25
C SER A 212 5.64 25.85 15.16
N TYR A 213 6.64 24.96 15.25
CA TYR A 213 6.61 23.79 16.12
C TYR A 213 7.37 23.99 17.43
N LEU A 214 8.09 25.10 17.59
CA LEU A 214 8.76 25.46 18.84
C LEU A 214 7.81 26.32 19.68
N ASP A 215 7.82 26.13 20.99
CA ASP A 215 7.03 26.92 21.92
C ASP A 215 7.68 28.32 22.09
N GLN A 216 6.87 29.38 22.18
CA GLN A 216 7.33 30.78 22.27
C GLN A 216 7.69 31.19 23.70
N ASP A 217 8.39 30.33 24.43
CA ASP A 217 8.87 30.69 25.76
C ASP A 217 10.23 31.38 25.61
N ASP A 218 10.18 32.71 25.48
CA ASP A 218 11.32 33.64 25.53
C ASP A 218 11.87 33.72 26.97
N GLU A 219 12.40 32.61 27.50
CA GLU A 219 13.31 32.69 28.65
C GLU A 219 14.74 32.82 28.10
N GLU A 220 15.25 34.06 28.11
CA GLU A 220 16.66 34.36 27.91
C GLU A 220 17.46 33.73 29.06
N ASP A 221 17.97 32.50 28.85
CA ASP A 221 19.00 31.93 29.72
C ASP A 221 20.31 32.70 29.49
N ASP A 222 20.62 33.60 30.42
CA ASP A 222 21.73 34.56 30.45
C ASP A 222 23.14 33.92 30.65
N ASP A 223 23.30 32.61 30.35
CA ASP A 223 24.48 31.81 30.75
C ASP A 223 25.11 30.98 29.61
N ASP A 224 24.90 31.33 28.33
CA ASP A 224 25.71 30.77 27.24
C ASP A 224 26.83 31.75 26.86
N GLU A 225 28.09 31.34 27.06
CA GLU A 225 29.24 31.97 26.41
C GLU A 225 28.92 32.07 24.92
N THR A 226 28.62 33.29 24.48
CA THR A 226 28.23 33.58 23.12
C THR A 226 29.40 33.18 22.23
N TYR A 227 29.30 32.02 21.58
CA TYR A 227 30.14 31.71 20.44
C TYR A 227 29.72 32.70 19.35
N GLU A 228 30.37 33.87 19.30
CA GLU A 228 30.33 34.72 18.13
C GLU A 228 30.99 33.94 16.99
N ALA A 229 30.20 33.17 16.26
CA ALA A 229 30.60 32.64 14.98
C ALA A 229 31.02 33.85 14.13
N GLN A 230 32.31 33.94 13.78
CA GLN A 230 32.79 34.97 12.88
C GLN A 230 31.90 34.93 11.62
N LYS A 231 31.16 36.01 11.38
CA LYS A 231 30.28 36.17 10.22
C LYS A 231 31.14 36.17 8.95
N PHE A 232 31.41 35.00 8.40
CA PHE A 232 32.07 34.87 7.12
C PHE A 232 31.04 35.10 6.02
N ARG A 233 31.21 36.22 5.30
CA ARG A 233 30.29 36.63 4.25
C ARG A 233 30.64 35.86 2.98
N LYS A 234 29.79 34.92 2.60
CA LYS A 234 29.98 34.08 1.41
C LYS A 234 29.71 34.93 0.15
N THR A 235 30.63 34.93 -0.80
CA THR A 235 30.44 35.61 -2.09
C THR A 235 30.65 34.64 -3.24
N LEU A 236 29.80 34.74 -4.26
CA LEU A 236 29.95 33.99 -5.50
C LEU A 236 30.42 34.96 -6.59
N HIS A 237 31.56 34.68 -7.20
CA HIS A 237 32.10 35.45 -8.30
C HIS A 237 32.12 34.59 -9.57
N ARG A 238 31.68 35.14 -10.70
CA ARG A 238 31.85 34.53 -12.02
C ARG A 238 33.14 35.03 -12.65
N LEU A 239 33.88 34.13 -13.30
CA LEU A 239 35.09 34.40 -14.04
C LEU A 239 34.78 34.51 -15.53
N SER A 240 35.24 35.57 -16.16
CA SER A 240 35.23 35.72 -17.62
C SER A 240 36.64 36.09 -18.11
N ASN A 241 37.04 35.55 -19.27
CA ASN A 241 38.27 35.90 -19.96
C ASN A 241 38.02 36.46 -21.38
N GLU A 242 36.78 36.83 -21.69
CA GLU A 242 36.37 37.26 -23.06
C GLU A 242 37.08 38.54 -23.53
N SER A 243 37.59 39.36 -22.61
CA SER A 243 38.33 40.59 -22.91
C SER A 243 39.84 40.39 -23.06
N GLY A 244 40.35 39.16 -22.91
CA GLY A 244 41.79 38.84 -22.91
C GLY A 244 42.47 39.02 -21.54
N GLU A 245 41.77 39.56 -20.55
CA GLU A 245 42.18 39.62 -19.15
C GLU A 245 41.14 38.93 -18.26
N LEU A 246 41.59 38.30 -17.17
CA LEU A 246 40.71 37.63 -16.21
C LEU A 246 39.90 38.66 -15.42
N GLN A 247 38.57 38.63 -15.57
CA GLN A 247 37.64 39.50 -14.87
C GLN A 247 36.74 38.72 -13.93
N PHE A 248 36.58 39.23 -12.71
CA PHE A 248 35.71 38.68 -11.67
C PHE A 248 34.46 39.56 -11.53
N SER A 249 33.28 39.00 -11.79
CA SER A 249 32.00 39.69 -11.57
C SER A 249 31.25 39.04 -10.40
N LEU A 250 30.85 39.83 -9.40
CA LEU A 250 30.04 39.36 -8.28
C LEU A 250 28.65 38.91 -8.78
N VAL A 251 28.25 37.70 -8.39
CA VAL A 251 26.99 37.05 -8.79
C VAL A 251 26.01 37.04 -7.63
N SER A 252 26.48 36.72 -6.43
CA SER A 252 25.69 36.76 -5.21
C SER A 252 26.57 37.09 -4.01
N ASP A 253 25.97 37.76 -3.02
CA ASP A 253 26.60 38.21 -1.79
C ASP A 253 25.70 37.81 -0.60
N GLY A 254 26.17 36.87 0.21
CA GLY A 254 25.41 36.22 1.28
C GLY A 254 24.90 34.84 0.87
N THR A 255 23.61 34.73 0.55
CA THR A 255 22.96 33.46 0.25
C THR A 255 23.27 33.01 -1.17
N VAL A 256 23.93 31.86 -1.31
CA VAL A 256 24.27 31.24 -2.60
C VAL A 256 23.54 29.90 -2.71
N THR A 257 22.69 29.79 -3.71
CA THR A 257 21.90 28.61 -4.00
C THR A 257 22.46 27.85 -5.20
N ARG A 258 22.06 26.58 -5.35
CA ARG A 258 22.49 25.76 -6.50
C ARG A 258 22.10 26.35 -7.85
N ASN A 259 21.05 27.17 -7.89
CA ASN A 259 20.57 27.81 -9.13
C ASN A 259 21.49 28.95 -9.60
N ASP A 260 22.36 29.46 -8.72
CA ASP A 260 23.30 30.53 -9.04
C ASP A 260 24.50 30.01 -9.84
N PHE A 261 24.72 28.68 -9.88
CA PHE A 261 25.75 28.03 -10.67
C PHE A 261 25.22 27.63 -12.06
N LYS A 262 25.69 28.33 -13.09
CA LYS A 262 25.36 28.03 -14.49
C LYS A 262 26.43 27.13 -15.10
N SER A 263 26.03 26.04 -15.74
CA SER A 263 26.97 25.04 -16.29
C SER A 263 27.89 25.54 -17.41
N GLN A 264 27.64 26.75 -17.94
CA GLN A 264 28.42 27.37 -19.02
C GLN A 264 29.51 28.33 -18.50
N ASP A 265 29.49 28.64 -17.21
CA ASP A 265 30.35 29.65 -16.59
C ASP A 265 31.26 29.01 -15.54
N VAL A 266 32.40 29.64 -15.25
CA VAL A 266 33.29 29.28 -14.15
C VAL A 266 33.03 30.23 -12.99
N PHE A 267 32.89 29.70 -11.77
CA PHE A 267 32.63 30.50 -10.57
C PHE A 267 33.67 30.22 -9.49
N ILE A 268 33.99 31.24 -8.72
CA ILE A 268 34.66 31.13 -7.42
C ILE A 268 33.61 31.36 -6.34
N PHE A 269 33.47 30.38 -5.45
CA PHE A 269 32.68 30.52 -4.25
C PHE A 269 33.63 30.78 -3.09
N ASP A 270 33.72 32.04 -2.68
CA ASP A 270 34.56 32.48 -1.57
C ASP A 270 33.74 32.40 -0.28
N THR A 271 34.23 31.59 0.65
CA THR A 271 33.60 31.40 1.97
C THR A 271 34.32 32.17 3.07
N GLN A 272 35.39 32.91 2.74
CA GLN A 272 36.30 33.60 3.67
C GLN A 272 36.87 32.75 4.82
N GLU A 273 36.59 31.44 4.86
CA GLU A 273 37.38 30.47 5.60
C GLU A 273 38.72 30.28 4.89
N ARG A 274 39.80 29.99 5.64
CA ARG A 274 41.20 29.94 5.18
C ARG A 274 41.54 28.96 4.02
N TYR A 275 40.56 28.42 3.31
CA TYR A 275 40.74 27.49 2.19
C TYR A 275 39.91 27.91 0.96
N LEU A 276 40.61 28.15 -0.15
CA LEU A 276 40.02 28.28 -1.48
C LEU A 276 39.77 26.88 -2.05
N TYR A 277 38.52 26.56 -2.40
CA TYR A 277 38.19 25.37 -3.19
C TYR A 277 38.15 25.76 -4.67
N GLY A 278 38.95 25.07 -5.49
CA GLY A 278 39.00 25.23 -6.94
C GLY A 278 38.33 24.07 -7.69
#